data_AF-A0A9E0NFA0-F1
#
_entry.id   AF-A0A9E0NFA0-F1
#
_cell.length_a   1.000
_cell.length_b   1.000
_cell.length_c   1.000
_cell.angle_alpha   90.00
_cell.angle_beta   90.00
_cell.angle_gamma   90.00
#
_symmetry.space_group_name_H-M   'P 1'
#
loop_
_entity.id
_entity.type
_entity.pdbx_description
1 polymer ?
#
loop_
_entity_poly.entity_id
_entity_poly.type
_entity_poly.pdbx_seq_one_letter_code
_entity_poly.pdbx_strand_id
1 'polypeptide(L)' 'MASWGCPHEIDGKCARLNDLVCDPGMKGCVLAGRYFFLSSDDKNQRLREKQERTGKEEGGEPTD' A
#
# COMPACT_ATOMS: atom_id res chain seq x y z
N MET A 1 9.94 1.76 -22.97
CA MET A 1 8.84 1.68 -21.99
C MET A 1 9.48 1.50 -20.62
N ALA A 2 9.35 2.48 -19.71
CA ALA A 2 9.89 2.34 -18.36
C ALA A 2 8.99 1.38 -17.58
N SER A 3 9.35 0.09 -17.57
CA SER A 3 8.78 -0.85 -16.60
C SER A 3 9.26 -0.40 -15.24
N TRP A 4 8.36 0.19 -14.45
CA TRP A 4 8.68 0.52 -13.06
C TRP A 4 8.72 -0.80 -12.28
N GLY A 5 9.90 -1.44 -12.27
CA GLY A 5 10.15 -2.66 -11.52
C GLY A 5 10.18 -2.38 -10.02
N CYS A 6 9.72 -3.34 -9.22
CA CYS A 6 9.81 -3.22 -7.77
C CYS A 6 11.29 -3.35 -7.34
N PRO A 7 11.87 -2.39 -6.58
CA PRO A 7 13.27 -2.44 -6.17
C PRO A 7 13.60 -3.61 -5.23
N HIS A 8 12.59 -4.29 -4.70
CA HIS A 8 12.72 -5.46 -3.84
C HIS A 8 12.43 -6.77 -4.59
N GLU A 9 12.22 -6.71 -5.90
CA GLU A 9 12.02 -7.88 -6.74
C GLU A 9 13.36 -8.49 -7.15
N ILE A 10 13.52 -9.78 -6.85
CA ILE A 10 14.67 -10.60 -7.24
C ILE A 10 14.08 -11.89 -7.82
N ASP A 11 14.39 -12.21 -9.08
CA ASP A 11 13.87 -13.38 -9.79
C ASP A 11 12.34 -13.55 -9.75
N GLY A 12 11.60 -12.44 -9.85
CA GLY A 12 10.12 -12.42 -9.81
C GLY A 12 9.53 -12.59 -8.40
N LYS A 13 10.37 -12.60 -7.37
CA LYS A 13 9.99 -12.74 -5.96
C LYS A 13 10.32 -11.48 -5.17
N CYS A 14 9.52 -11.19 -4.17
CA CYS A 14 9.74 -10.05 -3.29
C CYS A 14 10.59 -10.47 -2.08
N ALA A 15 11.82 -9.98 -2.02
CA ALA A 15 12.74 -10.23 -0.90
C ALA A 15 12.22 -9.69 0.46
N ARG A 16 11.21 -8.80 0.42
CA ARG A 16 10.57 -8.24 1.62
C ARG A 16 9.41 -9.08 2.15
N LEU A 17 8.87 -9.97 1.30
CA LEU A 17 7.67 -10.76 1.58
C LEU A 17 8.00 -12.25 1.55
N ASN A 18 9.09 -12.67 2.21
CA ASN A 18 9.49 -14.07 2.33
C ASN A 18 9.51 -14.81 0.98
N ASP A 19 10.09 -14.19 -0.05
CA ASP A 19 10.25 -14.77 -1.40
C ASP A 19 8.94 -15.16 -2.11
N LEU A 20 7.82 -14.51 -1.73
CA LEU A 20 6.55 -14.60 -2.45
C LEU A 20 6.63 -13.91 -3.82
N VAL A 21 5.76 -14.31 -4.74
CA VAL A 21 5.63 -13.67 -6.07
C VAL A 21 5.45 -12.17 -5.89
N CYS A 22 6.26 -11.38 -6.60
CA CYS A 22 6.23 -9.93 -6.48
C CYS A 22 5.00 -9.36 -7.20
N ASP A 23 4.05 -8.80 -6.44
CA ASP A 23 2.87 -8.11 -6.99
C ASP A 23 2.71 -6.72 -6.34
N PRO A 24 2.76 -5.62 -7.12
CA PRO A 24 2.57 -4.27 -6.62
C PRO A 24 1.25 -4.13 -5.85
N GLY A 25 1.35 -3.61 -4.61
CA GLY A 25 0.19 -3.32 -3.76
C GLY A 25 -0.27 -4.48 -2.87
N MET A 26 0.38 -5.64 -2.93
CA MET A 26 0.07 -6.75 -2.01
C MET A 26 0.40 -6.42 -0.55
N LYS A 27 -0.20 -7.15 0.40
CA LYS A 27 -0.03 -6.91 1.85
C LYS A 27 1.45 -6.98 2.24
N GLY A 28 1.98 -5.85 2.73
CA GLY A 28 3.39 -5.69 3.14
C GLY A 28 4.31 -5.12 2.05
N CYS A 29 3.81 -4.94 0.83
CA CYS A 29 4.46 -4.13 -0.20
C CYS A 29 4.65 -2.68 0.27
N VAL A 30 5.72 -2.02 -0.15
CA VAL A 30 5.99 -0.60 0.15
C VAL A 30 4.92 0.35 -0.39
N LEU A 31 4.14 -0.08 -1.39
CA LEU A 31 3.06 0.68 -2.00
C LEU A 31 1.73 0.51 -1.27
N ALA A 32 1.57 -0.58 -0.52
CA ALA A 32 0.32 -0.90 0.15
C ALA A 32 -0.01 0.17 1.20
N GLY A 33 -1.16 0.82 1.05
CA GLY A 33 -1.58 1.92 1.93
C GLY A 33 -0.94 3.28 1.63
N ARG A 34 -0.19 3.42 0.53
CA ARG A 34 0.35 4.70 0.04
C ARG A 34 -0.31 5.17 -1.25
N TYR A 35 -0.65 4.23 -2.12
CA TYR A 35 -1.27 4.50 -3.41
C TYR A 35 -2.60 3.75 -3.53
N PHE A 36 -3.50 4.30 -4.33
CA PHE A 36 -4.77 3.68 -4.67
C PHE A 36 -4.63 2.84 -5.94
N PHE A 37 -4.94 1.55 -5.84
CA PHE A 37 -4.91 0.60 -6.94
C PHE A 37 -6.30 0.51 -7.57
N LEU A 38 -6.42 0.98 -8.82
CA LEU A 38 -7.69 0.96 -9.57
C LEU A 38 -8.13 -0.46 -9.97
N SER A 39 -7.17 -1.36 -10.19
CA SER A 39 -7.43 -2.71 -10.71
C SER A 39 -7.73 -3.74 -9.62
N SER A 40 -7.53 -3.43 -8.34
CA SER A 40 -7.72 -4.38 -7.25
C SER A 40 -8.04 -3.66 -5.95
N ASP A 41 -9.29 -3.75 -5.49
CA ASP A 41 -9.72 -3.06 -4.27
C ASP A 41 -9.18 -3.72 -2.99
N ASP A 42 -8.90 -5.03 -3.01
CA ASP A 42 -8.29 -5.75 -1.87
C ASP A 42 -6.93 -5.13 -1.46
N LYS A 43 -6.20 -4.57 -2.44
CA LYS A 43 -4.91 -3.88 -2.21
C LYS A 43 -5.08 -2.51 -1.54
N ASN A 44 -6.29 -1.95 -1.57
CA ASN A 44 -6.64 -0.66 -0.98
C ASN A 44 -7.12 -0.75 0.46
N GLN A 45 -7.36 -1.95 1.01
CA GLN A 45 -7.88 -2.11 2.37
C GLN A 45 -7.06 -1.34 3.40
N ARG A 46 -5.73 -1.48 3.37
CA ARG A 46 -4.82 -0.76 4.27
C ARG A 46 -4.86 0.76 4.10
N LEU A 47 -5.11 1.24 2.87
CA LEU A 47 -5.24 2.68 2.60
C LEU A 47 -6.53 3.21 3.23
N ARG A 48 -7.64 2.49 3.06
CA ARG A 48 -8.94 2.84 3.66
C ARG A 48 -8.87 2.84 5.18
N GLU A 49 -8.32 1.78 5.79
CA GLU A 49 -8.09 1.71 7.25
C GLU A 49 -7.21 2.87 7.77
N LYS A 50 -6.27 3.36 6.95
CA LYS A 50 -5.47 4.54 7.31
C LYS A 50 -6.30 5.82 7.22
N GLN A 51 -7.07 6.00 6.15
CA GLN A 51 -7.96 7.15 5.97
C GLN A 51 -9.02 7.24 7.07
N GLU A 52 -9.63 6.12 7.46
CA GLU A 52 -10.62 6.09 8.54
C GLU A 52 -10.03 6.50 9.90
N ARG A 53 -8.77 6.12 10.17
CA ARG A 53 -8.06 6.56 11.38
C ARG A 53 -7.72 8.04 11.34
N THR A 54 -7.15 8.53 10.24
CA THR A 54 -6.78 9.96 10.10
C THR A 54 -8.02 10.86 10.05
N GLY A 55 -9.09 10.45 9.37
CA GLY A 55 -10.34 11.21 9.32
C GLY A 55 -11.08 11.28 10.66
N LYS A 56 -10.83 10.35 11.59
CA LYS A 56 -11.29 10.45 12.98
C LYS A 56 -10.46 11.42 13.82
N GLU A 57 -9.19 11.61 13.50
CA GLU A 57 -8.30 12.55 14.19
C GLU A 57 -8.52 14.01 13.72
N GLU A 58 -8.86 14.22 12.45
CA GLU A 58 -9.13 15.56 11.88
C GLU A 58 -10.54 16.11 12.19
N GLY A 59 -11.42 15.31 12.79
CA GLY A 59 -12.75 15.75 13.28
C GLY A 59 -12.75 16.26 14.72
N GLY A 60 -11.58 16.38 15.37
CA GLY A 60 -11.41 16.95 16.69
C GLY A 60 -11.31 18.48 16.64
N GLU A 61 -12.42 19.12 16.97
CA GLU A 61 -12.64 20.54 17.26
C GLU A 61 -11.39 21.36 17.68
N PRO A 62 -11.15 22.55 17.08
CA PRO A 62 -10.18 23.50 17.62
C PRO A 62 -10.76 24.03 18.93
N THR A 63 -10.09 23.74 20.05
CA THR A 63 -10.44 24.32 21.35
C THR A 63 -9.47 25.47 21.65
N ASP A 64 -10.06 26.67 21.60
CA ASP A 64 -9.66 28.01 22.10
C ASP A 64 -8.26 28.56 21.78
#